data_AF-A0A660ZEG0-F1
#
_entry.id   AF-A0A660ZEG0-F1
#
_cell.length_a   1.000
_cell.length_b   1.000
_cell.length_c   1.000
_cell.angle_alpha   90.00
_cell.angle_beta   90.00
_cell.angle_gamma   90.00
#
_symmetry.space_group_name_H-M   'P 1'
#
loop_
_entity.id
_entity.type
_entity.pdbx_description
1 polymer ?
#
loop_
_entity_poly.entity_id
_entity_poly.type
_entity_poly.pdbx_seq_one_letter_code
_entity_poly.pdbx_strand_id
1 'polypeptide(L)'
;MTKVFVTGANGFIGSHLVRKLLEKGYQVNCLVRHTSDLSSLDGLKLNLFEGDLREPETLQEPMKDVEYVYHLAAELMVTSREEFENANTLGTKNMLEAAEKFASNSLKRFLFVSSQAGAGPGKDPQPIDESREMQPISWYGNSKKKAEEEVNRFSDRLPVTIVRPPAVYGEREKDLSQVYTIVSKRIQPKLGILKKHLVMVYAGDLVKGFIQAAESENTINQKYFLNHQEVLTSKTVVKTMGRTMNKSFGLMIPIPLFLVRLGAPIAELVYHITRNRAQMTRDKGREVSQRYWVASASKAKNDFGWEAEHNLLDGMKKTIPHFMGRLKQLKEMSLEGGFVFWLKYLVIASIIGVLIEVTSNIGQFYTFDPWWLIFVVMFGAFGLMLGTVAMLTRKASSLIQFIVGTVLAGGMEIVNDVYLHLWTFAPEWPFGITNPWVRSIVLGMAGGIFIILVNNIMISLYKRRLKVG
;
A
#
# COMPACT_ATOMS: atom_id res chain seq x y z
N MET A 1 -32.27 9.11 -17.45
CA MET A 1 -30.80 9.05 -17.37
C MET A 1 -30.45 7.86 -16.51
N THR A 2 -29.53 6.99 -16.92
CA THR A 2 -29.21 5.78 -16.15
C THR A 2 -28.52 6.12 -14.84
N LYS A 3 -29.06 5.59 -13.74
CA LYS A 3 -28.58 5.86 -12.39
C LYS A 3 -27.74 4.70 -11.89
N VAL A 4 -26.55 5.00 -11.39
CA VAL A 4 -25.58 4.00 -10.92
C VAL A 4 -25.09 4.30 -9.53
N PHE A 5 -24.81 3.26 -8.74
CA PHE A 5 -24.26 3.38 -7.40
C PHE A 5 -22.87 2.76 -7.31
N VAL A 6 -21.89 3.55 -6.90
CA VAL A 6 -20.49 3.15 -6.82
C VAL A 6 -20.00 3.24 -5.37
N THR A 7 -19.50 2.13 -4.83
CA THR A 7 -18.75 2.14 -3.57
C THR A 7 -17.25 2.13 -3.87
N GLY A 8 -16.42 2.69 -2.98
CA GLY A 8 -14.98 2.82 -3.24
C GLY A 8 -14.64 3.82 -4.35
N ALA A 9 -15.57 4.74 -4.66
CA ALA A 9 -15.49 5.72 -5.73
C ALA A 9 -14.26 6.63 -5.65
N ASN A 10 -13.86 7.04 -4.45
CA ASN A 10 -12.69 7.89 -4.23
C ASN A 10 -11.34 7.13 -4.28
N GLY A 11 -11.38 5.80 -4.42
CA GLY A 11 -10.22 4.93 -4.57
C GLY A 11 -9.55 5.04 -5.94
N PHE A 12 -8.41 4.37 -6.10
CA PHE A 12 -7.66 4.35 -7.36
C PHE A 12 -8.53 3.89 -8.53
N ILE A 13 -9.05 2.65 -8.48
CA ILE A 13 -9.88 2.09 -9.56
C ILE A 13 -11.23 2.79 -9.65
N GLY A 14 -11.87 3.08 -8.51
CA GLY A 14 -13.17 3.77 -8.45
C GLY A 14 -13.15 5.13 -9.14
N SER A 15 -12.09 5.91 -8.97
CA SER A 15 -11.99 7.24 -9.59
C SER A 15 -11.92 7.19 -11.12
N HIS A 16 -11.36 6.11 -11.69
CA HIS A 16 -11.39 5.88 -13.13
C HIS A 16 -12.78 5.45 -13.60
N LEU A 17 -13.44 4.57 -12.84
CA LEU A 17 -14.78 4.09 -13.15
C LEU A 17 -15.80 5.24 -13.15
N VAL A 18 -15.81 6.07 -12.10
CA VAL A 18 -16.71 7.23 -11.98
C VAL A 18 -16.58 8.17 -13.18
N ARG A 19 -15.34 8.50 -13.60
CA ARG A 19 -15.10 9.35 -14.77
C ARG A 19 -15.67 8.73 -16.04
N LYS A 20 -15.48 7.42 -16.25
CA LYS A 20 -16.01 6.71 -17.42
C LYS A 20 -17.53 6.61 -17.42
N LEU A 21 -18.15 6.41 -16.26
CA LEU A 21 -19.62 6.43 -16.12
C LEU A 21 -20.20 7.82 -16.43
N LEU A 22 -19.56 8.89 -15.94
CA LEU A 22 -19.96 10.27 -16.23
C LEU A 22 -19.77 10.62 -17.72
N GLU A 23 -18.67 10.19 -18.34
CA GLU A 23 -18.44 10.35 -19.78
C GLU A 23 -19.53 9.66 -20.62
N LYS A 24 -20.10 8.56 -20.12
CA LYS A 24 -21.22 7.83 -20.76
C LYS A 24 -22.59 8.47 -20.47
N GLY A 25 -22.64 9.55 -19.69
CA GLY A 25 -23.86 10.27 -19.37
C GLY A 25 -24.69 9.66 -18.24
N TYR A 26 -24.08 8.83 -17.38
CA TYR A 26 -24.79 8.25 -16.23
C TYR A 26 -24.85 9.22 -15.05
N GLN A 27 -25.92 9.13 -14.28
CA GLN A 27 -26.02 9.79 -12.98
C GLN A 27 -25.34 8.91 -11.93
N VAL A 28 -24.23 9.38 -11.38
CA VAL A 28 -23.37 8.58 -10.49
C VAL A 28 -23.59 8.95 -9.04
N ASN A 29 -24.13 8.01 -8.26
CA ASN A 29 -24.16 8.04 -6.80
C ASN A 29 -22.89 7.39 -6.24
N CYS A 30 -22.22 8.05 -5.30
CA CYS A 30 -21.00 7.56 -4.66
C CYS A 30 -21.17 7.53 -3.15
N LEU A 31 -20.92 6.37 -2.53
CA LEU A 31 -20.81 6.27 -1.07
C LEU A 31 -19.39 6.66 -0.63
N VAL A 32 -19.28 7.61 0.28
CA VAL A 32 -18.00 8.05 0.85
C VAL A 32 -18.11 8.12 2.37
N ARG A 33 -17.04 7.74 3.08
CA ARG A 33 -16.96 7.96 4.54
C ARG A 33 -16.61 9.41 4.82
N HIS A 34 -17.02 9.93 5.98
CA HIS A 34 -16.64 11.27 6.46
C HIS A 34 -15.14 11.58 6.33
N THR A 35 -14.29 10.59 6.62
CA THR A 35 -12.82 10.71 6.63
C THR A 35 -12.17 10.48 5.25
N SER A 36 -12.97 10.39 4.19
CA SER A 36 -12.49 10.07 2.85
C SER A 36 -11.72 11.22 2.21
N ASP A 37 -10.56 10.91 1.62
CA ASP A 37 -9.87 11.80 0.69
C ASP A 37 -10.66 11.84 -0.63
N LEU A 38 -11.26 13.00 -0.95
CA LEU A 38 -12.11 13.21 -2.13
C LEU A 38 -11.36 13.84 -3.31
N SER A 39 -10.05 14.13 -3.19
CA SER A 39 -9.27 14.82 -4.22
C SER A 39 -9.30 14.14 -5.60
N SER A 40 -9.56 12.84 -5.65
CA SER A 40 -9.69 12.08 -6.90
C SER A 40 -11.00 12.32 -7.65
N LEU A 41 -11.99 12.89 -6.97
CA LEU A 41 -13.35 13.18 -7.45
C LEU A 41 -13.62 14.69 -7.65
N ASP A 42 -12.67 15.56 -7.31
CA ASP A 42 -12.82 17.01 -7.43
C ASP A 42 -13.21 17.43 -8.86
N GLY A 43 -14.17 18.36 -8.94
CA GLY A 43 -14.68 18.92 -10.20
C GLY A 43 -15.62 18.00 -10.99
N LEU A 44 -15.96 16.81 -10.47
CA LEU A 44 -16.92 15.91 -11.11
C LEU A 44 -18.36 16.22 -10.70
N LYS A 45 -19.29 16.17 -11.65
CA LYS A 45 -20.74 16.31 -11.42
C LYS A 45 -21.33 14.97 -11.01
N LEU A 46 -21.29 14.64 -9.73
CA LEU A 46 -21.79 13.39 -9.15
C LEU A 46 -22.53 13.65 -7.84
N ASN A 47 -23.27 12.65 -7.35
CA ASN A 47 -23.95 12.73 -6.06
C ASN A 47 -23.11 12.01 -5.00
N LEU A 48 -22.67 12.74 -3.96
CA LEU A 48 -21.97 12.17 -2.82
C LEU A 48 -22.97 11.87 -1.70
N PHE A 49 -22.91 10.64 -1.19
CA PHE A 49 -23.65 10.21 -0.02
C PHE A 49 -22.64 9.83 1.06
N GLU A 50 -22.74 10.48 2.22
CA GLU A 50 -21.92 10.11 3.36
C GLU A 50 -22.48 8.85 4.03
N GLY A 51 -21.62 7.87 4.28
CA GLY A 51 -22.03 6.64 4.97
C GLY A 51 -20.94 5.59 5.06
N ASP A 52 -21.26 4.49 5.73
CA ASP A 52 -20.38 3.35 5.94
C ASP A 52 -21.12 2.06 5.58
N LEU A 53 -20.41 1.11 4.95
CA LEU A 53 -20.99 -0.18 4.57
C LEU A 53 -21.42 -1.01 5.78
N ARG A 54 -20.91 -0.69 6.98
CA ARG A 54 -21.27 -1.32 8.24
C ARG A 54 -22.57 -0.77 8.84
N GLU A 55 -23.11 0.30 8.26
CA GLU A 55 -24.30 1.03 8.69
C GLU A 55 -25.35 0.97 7.54
N PRO A 56 -26.13 -0.13 7.45
CA PRO A 56 -27.04 -0.38 6.32
C PRO A 56 -28.06 0.74 6.04
N GLU A 57 -28.44 1.51 7.06
CA GLU A 57 -29.32 2.67 6.98
C GLU A 57 -28.77 3.76 6.04
N THR A 58 -27.44 3.87 5.91
CA THR A 58 -26.79 4.85 5.02
C THR A 58 -26.86 4.45 3.54
N LEU A 59 -27.28 3.21 3.25
CA LEU A 59 -27.31 2.66 1.89
C LEU A 59 -28.64 2.90 1.18
N GLN A 60 -29.71 3.26 1.89
CA GLN A 60 -31.05 3.38 1.33
C GLN A 60 -31.15 4.44 0.23
N GLU A 61 -30.83 5.70 0.56
CA GLU A 61 -30.93 6.83 -0.37
C GLU A 61 -30.04 6.69 -1.62
N PRO A 62 -28.74 6.31 -1.51
CA PRO A 62 -27.91 6.15 -2.69
C PRO A 62 -28.32 4.96 -3.59
N MET A 63 -29.00 3.95 -3.03
CA MET A 63 -29.43 2.74 -3.76
C MET A 63 -30.75 2.91 -4.51
N LYS A 64 -31.59 3.87 -4.10
CA LYS A 64 -32.94 4.07 -4.66
C LYS A 64 -32.93 4.25 -6.18
N ASP A 65 -33.74 3.47 -6.89
CA ASP A 65 -33.94 3.51 -8.36
C ASP A 65 -32.63 3.35 -9.17
N VAL A 66 -31.64 2.65 -8.62
CA VAL A 66 -30.38 2.36 -9.30
C VAL A 66 -30.53 1.18 -10.25
N GLU A 67 -30.00 1.33 -11.47
CA GLU A 67 -29.96 0.27 -12.48
C GLU A 67 -28.66 -0.56 -12.38
N TYR A 68 -27.54 0.07 -12.02
CA TYR A 68 -26.25 -0.63 -11.90
C TYR A 68 -25.54 -0.29 -10.59
N VAL A 69 -25.17 -1.31 -9.83
CA VAL A 69 -24.30 -1.19 -8.65
C VAL A 69 -22.91 -1.68 -9.02
N TYR A 70 -21.89 -0.87 -8.72
CA TYR A 70 -20.48 -1.22 -8.84
C TYR A 70 -19.85 -1.22 -7.44
N HIS A 71 -19.69 -2.41 -6.85
CA HIS A 71 -19.16 -2.57 -5.51
C HIS A 71 -17.63 -2.77 -5.53
N LEU A 72 -16.87 -1.66 -5.43
CA LEU A 72 -15.40 -1.67 -5.44
C LEU A 72 -14.80 -1.48 -4.05
N ALA A 73 -15.61 -1.09 -3.06
CA ALA A 73 -15.13 -0.88 -1.70
C ALA A 73 -14.48 -2.15 -1.13
N ALA A 74 -13.27 -1.97 -0.63
CA ALA A 74 -12.54 -2.99 0.10
C ALA A 74 -11.49 -2.31 0.97
N GLU A 75 -11.31 -2.84 2.17
CA GLU A 75 -10.11 -2.57 2.96
C GLU A 75 -9.00 -3.55 2.56
N LEU A 76 -7.82 -3.00 2.28
CA LEU A 76 -6.65 -3.72 1.78
C LEU A 76 -5.56 -3.89 2.84
N MET A 77 -5.55 -3.00 3.86
CA MET A 77 -4.41 -2.81 4.77
C MET A 77 -4.87 -2.74 6.23
N VAL A 78 -5.62 -3.76 6.66
CA VAL A 78 -5.99 -3.95 8.07
C VAL A 78 -5.06 -4.98 8.72
N THR A 79 -4.90 -4.86 10.04
CA THR A 79 -3.90 -5.64 10.80
C THR A 79 -4.46 -6.90 11.42
N SER A 80 -5.77 -7.13 11.32
CA SER A 80 -6.44 -8.32 11.84
C SER A 80 -7.31 -8.98 10.78
N ARG A 81 -7.48 -10.30 10.91
CA ARG A 81 -8.39 -11.10 10.09
C ARG A 81 -9.83 -10.63 10.25
N GLU A 82 -10.24 -10.33 11.48
CA GLU A 82 -11.61 -9.90 11.79
C GLU A 82 -11.94 -8.56 11.11
N GLU A 83 -11.02 -7.59 11.12
CA GLU A 83 -11.20 -6.34 10.38
C GLU A 83 -11.40 -6.56 8.88
N PHE A 84 -10.68 -7.52 8.27
CA PHE A 84 -10.87 -7.86 6.86
C PHE A 84 -12.25 -8.47 6.62
N GLU A 85 -12.68 -9.39 7.47
CA GLU A 85 -13.99 -10.05 7.36
C GLU A 85 -15.14 -9.04 7.57
N ASN A 86 -15.04 -8.18 8.59
CA ASN A 86 -16.04 -7.14 8.87
C ASN A 86 -16.08 -6.08 7.75
N ALA A 87 -14.94 -5.63 7.24
CA ALA A 87 -14.93 -4.58 6.22
C ALA A 87 -15.34 -5.11 4.83
N ASN A 88 -14.82 -6.27 4.43
CA ASN A 88 -15.00 -6.77 3.06
C ASN A 88 -16.18 -7.73 2.94
N THR A 89 -16.33 -8.69 3.86
CA THR A 89 -17.40 -9.69 3.78
C THR A 89 -18.73 -9.11 4.24
N LEU A 90 -18.80 -8.60 5.47
CA LEU A 90 -20.04 -8.02 6.00
C LEU A 90 -20.47 -6.78 5.21
N GLY A 91 -19.52 -5.91 4.83
CA GLY A 91 -19.83 -4.76 3.96
C GLY A 91 -20.39 -5.16 2.59
N THR A 92 -19.93 -6.27 2.00
CA THR A 92 -20.50 -6.80 0.75
C THR A 92 -21.91 -7.35 0.98
N LYS A 93 -22.12 -8.10 2.06
CA LYS A 93 -23.45 -8.62 2.44
C LYS A 93 -24.46 -7.49 2.62
N ASN A 94 -24.11 -6.44 3.38
CA ASN A 94 -24.99 -5.29 3.60
C ASN A 94 -25.37 -4.58 2.29
N MET A 95 -24.44 -4.51 1.33
CA MET A 95 -24.73 -3.95 0.00
C MET A 95 -25.68 -4.82 -0.83
N LEU A 96 -25.56 -6.14 -0.74
CA LEU A 96 -26.47 -7.08 -1.42
C LEU A 96 -27.88 -6.98 -0.81
N GLU A 97 -27.98 -6.98 0.52
CA GLU A 97 -29.26 -6.80 1.23
C GLU A 97 -29.91 -5.45 0.91
N ALA A 98 -29.12 -4.37 0.85
CA ALA A 98 -29.61 -3.06 0.44
C ALA A 98 -30.07 -3.05 -1.03
N ALA A 99 -29.35 -3.71 -1.93
CA ALA A 99 -29.72 -3.79 -3.35
C ALA A 99 -31.02 -4.57 -3.54
N GLU A 100 -31.17 -5.70 -2.86
CA GLU A 100 -32.40 -6.50 -2.85
C GLU A 100 -33.59 -5.68 -2.31
N LYS A 101 -33.38 -4.98 -1.18
CA LYS A 101 -34.45 -4.24 -0.51
C LYS A 101 -34.88 -2.97 -1.24
N PHE A 102 -33.94 -2.23 -1.81
CA PHE A 102 -34.19 -0.85 -2.30
C PHE A 102 -34.07 -0.67 -3.81
N ALA A 103 -33.52 -1.65 -4.53
CA ALA A 103 -33.31 -1.56 -5.98
C ALA A 103 -33.77 -2.80 -6.76
N SER A 104 -34.32 -3.85 -6.13
CA SER A 104 -34.64 -5.12 -6.82
C SER A 104 -35.48 -4.95 -8.09
N ASN A 105 -36.44 -4.03 -8.11
CA ASN A 105 -37.30 -3.80 -9.28
C ASN A 105 -36.60 -3.06 -10.44
N SER A 106 -35.53 -2.30 -10.15
CA SER A 106 -34.81 -1.46 -11.12
C SER A 106 -33.44 -2.04 -11.50
N LEU A 107 -32.88 -2.92 -10.69
CA LEU A 107 -31.49 -3.34 -10.77
C LEU A 107 -31.26 -4.29 -11.94
N LYS A 108 -30.46 -3.84 -12.91
CA LYS A 108 -29.99 -4.64 -14.05
C LYS A 108 -28.70 -5.39 -13.75
N ARG A 109 -27.85 -4.83 -12.86
CA ARG A 109 -26.66 -5.54 -12.39
C ARG A 109 -26.14 -5.07 -11.04
N PHE A 110 -25.77 -6.03 -10.21
CA PHE A 110 -24.81 -5.85 -9.12
C PHE A 110 -23.45 -6.41 -9.53
N LEU A 111 -22.50 -5.54 -9.90
CA LEU A 111 -21.14 -5.93 -10.23
C LEU A 111 -20.25 -5.84 -8.99
N PHE A 112 -19.81 -7.00 -8.50
CA PHE A 112 -18.88 -7.12 -7.39
C PHE A 112 -17.42 -7.19 -7.88
N VAL A 113 -16.57 -6.28 -7.38
CA VAL A 113 -15.14 -6.31 -7.65
C VAL A 113 -14.42 -7.07 -6.54
N SER A 114 -14.10 -8.33 -6.84
CA SER A 114 -13.25 -9.19 -6.04
C SER A 114 -11.77 -8.91 -6.35
N SER A 115 -10.92 -9.93 -6.30
CA SER A 115 -9.50 -9.86 -6.62
C SER A 115 -8.98 -11.23 -7.05
N GLN A 116 -7.96 -11.25 -7.91
CA GLN A 116 -7.18 -12.47 -8.16
C GLN A 116 -6.63 -13.09 -6.87
N ALA A 117 -6.38 -12.28 -5.83
CA ALA A 117 -5.97 -12.77 -4.51
C ALA A 117 -7.00 -13.72 -3.86
N GLY A 118 -8.29 -13.56 -4.17
CA GLY A 118 -9.36 -14.46 -3.72
C GLY A 118 -9.25 -15.86 -4.34
N ALA A 119 -8.91 -15.93 -5.64
CA ALA A 119 -8.63 -17.20 -6.30
C ALA A 119 -7.31 -17.84 -5.86
N GLY A 120 -6.34 -17.02 -5.48
CA GLY A 120 -5.01 -17.44 -5.04
C GLY A 120 -4.03 -17.69 -6.19
N PRO A 121 -2.73 -17.86 -5.89
CA PRO A 121 -1.69 -18.06 -6.90
C PRO A 121 -1.82 -19.43 -7.58
N GLY A 122 -1.29 -19.54 -8.79
CA GLY A 122 -1.08 -20.82 -9.48
C GLY A 122 0.09 -21.61 -8.88
N LYS A 123 0.12 -22.93 -9.14
CA LYS A 123 1.24 -23.80 -8.73
C LYS A 123 2.41 -23.76 -9.71
N ASP A 124 2.12 -23.41 -10.96
CA ASP A 124 3.02 -23.36 -12.10
C ASP A 124 2.65 -22.14 -12.98
N PRO A 125 3.36 -21.86 -14.10
CA PRO A 125 3.10 -20.67 -14.90
C PRO A 125 1.83 -20.74 -15.76
N GLN A 126 1.09 -21.86 -15.76
CA GLN A 126 -0.16 -21.97 -16.49
C GLN A 126 -1.21 -21.00 -15.94
N PRO A 127 -1.96 -20.29 -16.80
CA PRO A 127 -3.03 -19.42 -16.36
C PRO A 127 -4.13 -20.19 -15.63
N ILE A 128 -4.59 -19.64 -14.50
CA ILE A 128 -5.79 -20.14 -13.82
C ILE A 128 -7.04 -19.50 -14.46
N ASP A 129 -8.17 -20.21 -14.40
CA ASP A 129 -9.48 -19.73 -14.86
C ASP A 129 -10.52 -19.79 -13.73
N GLU A 130 -11.76 -19.43 -14.05
CA GLU A 130 -12.85 -19.30 -13.08
C GLU A 130 -13.42 -20.65 -12.60
N SER A 131 -13.06 -21.76 -13.25
CA SER A 131 -13.44 -23.12 -12.86
C SER A 131 -12.63 -23.62 -11.66
N ARG A 132 -11.41 -23.09 -11.48
CA ARG A 132 -10.52 -23.48 -10.39
C ARG A 132 -11.12 -23.11 -9.03
N GLU A 133 -11.00 -24.05 -8.09
CA GLU A 133 -11.28 -23.80 -6.68
C GLU A 133 -10.40 -22.69 -6.10
N MET A 134 -11.01 -21.78 -5.34
CA MET A 134 -10.31 -20.66 -4.71
C MET A 134 -9.41 -21.13 -3.56
N GLN A 135 -8.10 -20.87 -3.68
CA GLN A 135 -7.07 -21.21 -2.69
C GLN A 135 -6.27 -19.96 -2.26
N PRO A 136 -6.92 -18.97 -1.60
CA PRO A 136 -6.25 -17.77 -1.14
C PRO A 136 -5.20 -18.08 -0.07
N ILE A 137 -4.09 -17.35 -0.09
CA ILE A 137 -2.96 -17.52 0.83
C ILE A 137 -2.82 -16.35 1.83
N SER A 138 -3.68 -15.34 1.68
CA SER A 138 -3.67 -14.08 2.42
C SER A 138 -5.01 -13.89 3.15
N TRP A 139 -5.02 -13.11 4.22
CA TRP A 139 -6.25 -12.72 4.91
C TRP A 139 -7.13 -11.86 4.00
N TYR A 140 -6.52 -10.96 3.23
CA TYR A 140 -7.22 -10.22 2.19
C TYR A 140 -7.88 -11.15 1.17
N GLY A 141 -7.13 -12.11 0.61
CA GLY A 141 -7.65 -13.10 -0.32
C GLY A 141 -8.80 -13.92 0.28
N ASN A 142 -8.66 -14.35 1.54
CA ASN A 142 -9.73 -15.07 2.25
C ASN A 142 -10.99 -14.21 2.42
N SER A 143 -10.84 -12.92 2.76
CA SER A 143 -11.99 -12.02 2.88
C SER A 143 -12.70 -11.83 1.54
N LYS A 144 -11.97 -11.77 0.42
CA LYS A 144 -12.55 -11.70 -0.93
C LYS A 144 -13.23 -13.00 -1.34
N LYS A 145 -12.65 -14.16 -1.01
CA LYS A 145 -13.31 -15.47 -1.18
C LYS A 145 -14.66 -15.52 -0.44
N LYS A 146 -14.68 -15.14 0.84
CA LYS A 146 -15.91 -15.08 1.65
C LYS A 146 -16.94 -14.09 1.09
N ALA A 147 -16.50 -12.93 0.63
CA ALA A 147 -17.39 -11.96 0.00
C ALA A 147 -17.99 -12.50 -1.31
N GLU A 148 -17.23 -13.24 -2.13
CA GLU A 148 -17.79 -13.93 -3.30
C GLU A 148 -18.82 -15.01 -2.90
N GLU A 149 -18.58 -15.74 -1.81
CA GLU A 149 -19.56 -16.70 -1.27
C GLU A 149 -20.87 -16.01 -0.88
N GLU A 150 -20.83 -14.81 -0.26
CA GLU A 150 -22.04 -14.02 -0.01
C GLU A 150 -22.71 -13.58 -1.31
N VAL A 151 -21.97 -13.08 -2.31
CA VAL A 151 -22.54 -12.69 -3.61
C VAL A 151 -23.26 -13.85 -4.28
N ASN A 152 -22.67 -15.05 -4.24
CA ASN A 152 -23.30 -16.25 -4.80
C ASN A 152 -24.59 -16.65 -4.06
N ARG A 153 -24.77 -16.32 -2.77
CA ARG A 153 -26.04 -16.57 -2.06
C ARG A 153 -27.18 -15.65 -2.49
N PHE A 154 -26.89 -14.61 -3.25
CA PHE A 154 -27.87 -13.66 -3.79
C PHE A 154 -28.07 -13.83 -5.30
N SER A 155 -27.38 -14.75 -5.98
CA SER A 155 -27.47 -14.95 -7.45
C SER A 155 -28.87 -15.33 -7.93
N ASP A 156 -29.66 -15.94 -7.05
CA ASP A 156 -31.01 -16.39 -7.37
C ASP A 156 -32.05 -15.27 -7.21
N ARG A 157 -31.65 -14.15 -6.59
CA ARG A 157 -32.51 -13.02 -6.19
C ARG A 157 -32.10 -11.70 -6.84
N LEU A 158 -30.82 -11.57 -7.21
CA LEU A 158 -30.25 -10.39 -7.85
C LEU A 158 -29.41 -10.80 -9.07
N PRO A 159 -29.44 -10.02 -10.16
CA PRO A 159 -28.49 -10.22 -11.24
C PRO A 159 -27.10 -9.79 -10.75
N VAL A 160 -26.23 -10.76 -10.42
CA VAL A 160 -24.88 -10.48 -9.91
C VAL A 160 -23.81 -10.82 -10.95
N THR A 161 -22.69 -10.09 -10.94
CA THR A 161 -21.48 -10.45 -11.69
C THR A 161 -20.27 -10.24 -10.80
N ILE A 162 -19.36 -11.20 -10.80
CA ILE A 162 -18.10 -11.11 -10.05
C ILE A 162 -16.96 -10.87 -11.03
N VAL A 163 -16.12 -9.87 -10.76
CA VAL A 163 -14.87 -9.66 -11.50
C VAL A 163 -13.68 -9.79 -10.56
N ARG A 164 -12.61 -10.43 -11.03
CA ARG A 164 -11.37 -10.69 -10.30
C ARG A 164 -10.20 -10.01 -11.02
N PRO A 165 -9.95 -8.71 -10.77
CA PRO A 165 -8.80 -8.02 -11.34
C PRO A 165 -7.48 -8.60 -10.80
N PRO A 166 -6.41 -8.63 -11.62
CA PRO A 166 -5.06 -8.94 -11.17
C PRO A 166 -4.42 -7.68 -10.53
N ALA A 167 -3.09 -7.61 -10.51
CA ALA A 167 -2.39 -6.36 -10.20
C ALA A 167 -2.75 -5.26 -11.23
N VAL A 168 -3.36 -4.18 -10.75
CA VAL A 168 -3.81 -3.05 -11.57
C VAL A 168 -2.78 -1.92 -11.49
N TYR A 169 -2.50 -1.29 -12.64
CA TYR A 169 -1.64 -0.11 -12.71
C TYR A 169 -2.33 0.99 -13.53
N GLY A 170 -2.01 2.26 -13.24
CA GLY A 170 -2.69 3.39 -13.87
C GLY A 170 -2.41 4.71 -13.16
N GLU A 171 -2.96 5.78 -13.69
CA GLU A 171 -2.92 7.12 -13.09
C GLU A 171 -3.60 7.09 -11.71
N ARG A 172 -3.10 7.88 -10.75
CA ARG A 172 -3.58 7.96 -9.35
C ARG A 172 -3.33 6.70 -8.51
N GLU A 173 -2.67 5.68 -9.07
CA GLU A 173 -2.17 4.53 -8.30
C GLU A 173 -1.12 5.02 -7.28
N LYS A 174 -1.26 4.60 -6.01
CA LYS A 174 -0.43 5.08 -4.89
C LYS A 174 0.55 4.01 -4.38
N ASP A 175 0.31 2.72 -4.60
CA ASP A 175 1.09 1.64 -3.98
C ASP A 175 2.40 1.35 -4.75
N LEU A 176 2.42 1.51 -6.07
CA LEU A 176 3.65 1.42 -6.90
C LEU A 176 4.52 2.67 -6.83
N SER A 177 4.07 3.74 -6.15
CA SER A 177 4.81 5.01 -6.02
C SER A 177 6.25 4.84 -5.50
N GLN A 178 6.47 3.90 -4.58
CA GLN A 178 7.82 3.59 -4.08
C GLN A 178 8.70 2.98 -5.19
N VAL A 179 8.16 2.02 -5.95
CA VAL A 179 8.88 1.37 -7.03
C VAL A 179 9.22 2.40 -8.11
N TYR A 180 8.26 3.24 -8.51
CA TYR A 180 8.50 4.33 -9.44
C TYR A 180 9.61 5.28 -8.94
N THR A 181 9.62 5.61 -7.64
CA THR A 181 10.66 6.46 -7.04
C THR A 181 12.03 5.79 -7.11
N ILE A 182 12.14 4.51 -6.77
CA ILE A 182 13.40 3.75 -6.80
C ILE A 182 13.92 3.65 -8.25
N VAL A 183 13.04 3.33 -9.20
CA VAL A 183 13.37 3.24 -10.63
C VAL A 183 13.79 4.60 -11.20
N SER A 184 13.14 5.69 -10.78
CA SER A 184 13.53 7.06 -11.20
C SER A 184 14.97 7.41 -10.80
N LYS A 185 15.49 6.78 -9.74
CA LYS A 185 16.88 6.89 -9.26
C LYS A 185 17.84 5.89 -9.92
N ARG A 186 17.43 5.21 -11.01
CA ARG A 186 18.19 4.16 -11.70
C ARG A 186 18.51 2.94 -10.81
N ILE A 187 17.69 2.65 -9.81
CA ILE A 187 17.77 1.40 -9.04
C ILE A 187 16.62 0.51 -9.49
N GLN A 188 16.92 -0.74 -9.83
CA GLN A 188 15.93 -1.70 -10.32
C GLN A 188 15.76 -2.84 -9.31
N PRO A 189 14.77 -2.75 -8.40
CA PRO A 189 14.59 -3.76 -7.38
C PRO A 189 14.08 -5.06 -8.01
N LYS A 190 14.70 -6.18 -7.67
CA LYS A 190 14.26 -7.52 -8.08
C LYS A 190 13.87 -8.31 -6.83
N LEU A 191 12.58 -8.56 -6.64
CA LEU A 191 12.07 -9.29 -5.48
C LEU A 191 12.38 -10.79 -5.57
N GLY A 192 13.37 -11.23 -4.80
CA GLY A 192 13.88 -12.60 -4.81
C GLY A 192 14.74 -12.93 -6.03
N ILE A 193 15.28 -14.15 -6.04
CA ILE A 193 16.17 -14.64 -7.10
C ILE A 193 15.35 -15.27 -8.24
N LEU A 194 14.28 -15.98 -7.87
CA LEU A 194 13.44 -16.75 -8.78
C LEU A 194 12.62 -15.87 -9.73
N LYS A 195 12.36 -16.41 -10.92
CA LYS A 195 11.43 -15.79 -11.88
C LYS A 195 10.00 -15.88 -11.34
N LYS A 196 9.31 -14.74 -11.40
CA LYS A 196 7.89 -14.59 -11.08
C LYS A 196 7.15 -14.22 -12.35
N HIS A 197 6.03 -14.87 -12.59
CA HIS A 197 5.12 -14.61 -13.70
C HIS A 197 3.85 -14.00 -13.14
N LEU A 198 3.40 -12.92 -13.77
CA LEU A 198 2.20 -12.21 -13.38
C LEU A 198 1.51 -11.64 -14.60
N VAL A 199 0.20 -11.53 -14.53
CA VAL A 199 -0.59 -10.68 -15.44
C VAL A 199 -0.90 -9.36 -14.74
N MET A 200 -1.01 -8.30 -15.51
CA MET A 200 -1.40 -6.98 -15.03
C MET A 200 -2.48 -6.41 -15.94
N VAL A 201 -3.18 -5.36 -15.50
CA VAL A 201 -4.16 -4.66 -16.33
C VAL A 201 -4.08 -3.17 -16.10
N TYR A 202 -4.20 -2.41 -17.18
CA TYR A 202 -4.30 -0.95 -17.09
C TYR A 202 -5.68 -0.56 -16.55
N ALA A 203 -5.72 0.36 -15.59
CA ALA A 203 -6.95 0.76 -14.92
C ALA A 203 -8.03 1.24 -15.89
N GLY A 204 -7.64 1.95 -16.96
CA GLY A 204 -8.58 2.42 -17.98
C GLY A 204 -9.30 1.30 -18.72
N ASP A 205 -8.59 0.20 -19.04
CA ASP A 205 -9.19 -0.97 -19.71
C ASP A 205 -10.04 -1.79 -18.75
N LEU A 206 -9.58 -1.89 -17.50
CA LEU A 206 -10.30 -2.61 -16.46
C LEU A 206 -11.68 -2.00 -16.22
N VAL A 207 -11.78 -0.68 -16.11
CA VAL A 207 -13.07 -0.02 -15.87
C VAL A 207 -13.99 -0.05 -17.09
N LYS A 208 -13.45 -0.07 -18.31
CA LYS A 208 -14.23 -0.41 -19.52
C LYS A 208 -14.82 -1.81 -19.41
N GLY A 209 -14.04 -2.77 -18.92
CA GLY A 209 -14.49 -4.13 -18.67
C GLY A 209 -15.57 -4.22 -17.61
N PHE A 210 -15.50 -3.41 -16.55
CA PHE A 210 -16.58 -3.33 -15.57
C PHE A 210 -17.88 -2.87 -16.21
N ILE A 211 -17.84 -1.80 -17.01
CA ILE A 211 -19.04 -1.26 -17.65
C ILE A 211 -19.63 -2.27 -18.65
N GLN A 212 -18.79 -2.85 -19.52
CA GLN A 212 -19.24 -3.87 -20.49
C GLN A 212 -19.79 -5.12 -19.81
N ALA A 213 -19.13 -5.60 -18.74
CA ALA A 213 -19.62 -6.73 -17.98
C ALA A 213 -20.94 -6.41 -17.27
N ALA A 214 -21.15 -5.18 -16.80
CA ALA A 214 -22.40 -4.81 -16.17
C ALA A 214 -23.57 -4.70 -17.17
N GLU A 215 -23.29 -4.23 -18.38
CA GLU A 215 -24.28 -4.01 -19.45
C GLU A 215 -24.62 -5.27 -20.23
N SER A 216 -23.78 -6.31 -20.19
CA SER A 216 -24.01 -7.57 -20.91
C SER A 216 -24.93 -8.53 -20.15
N GLU A 217 -25.91 -9.11 -20.82
CA GLU A 217 -26.79 -10.13 -20.22
C GLU A 217 -26.06 -11.47 -19.99
N ASN A 218 -25.05 -11.79 -20.81
CA ASN A 218 -24.29 -13.05 -20.73
C ASN A 218 -23.48 -13.20 -19.43
N THR A 219 -23.27 -12.10 -18.71
CA THR A 219 -22.46 -12.08 -17.50
C THR A 219 -23.27 -12.29 -16.22
N ILE A 220 -24.60 -12.46 -16.31
CA ILE A 220 -25.47 -12.67 -15.14
C ILE A 220 -25.09 -13.99 -14.47
N ASN A 221 -24.86 -13.93 -13.16
CA ASN A 221 -24.43 -15.05 -12.33
C ASN A 221 -23.10 -15.67 -12.78
N GLN A 222 -22.27 -14.86 -13.44
CA GLN A 222 -20.94 -15.26 -13.89
C GLN A 222 -19.83 -14.54 -13.12
N LYS A 223 -18.66 -15.19 -13.13
CA LYS A 223 -17.38 -14.69 -12.63
C LYS A 223 -16.38 -14.56 -13.77
N TYR A 224 -15.49 -13.58 -13.69
CA TYR A 224 -14.47 -13.29 -14.72
C TYR A 224 -13.14 -12.81 -14.13
N PHE A 225 -12.02 -13.27 -14.69
CA PHE A 225 -10.75 -12.55 -14.59
C PHE A 225 -10.67 -11.47 -15.67
N LEU A 226 -10.33 -10.24 -15.25
CA LEU A 226 -10.13 -9.11 -16.16
C LEU A 226 -8.67 -8.68 -16.14
N ASN A 227 -7.85 -9.37 -16.94
CA ASN A 227 -6.42 -9.12 -17.09
C ASN A 227 -5.98 -8.94 -18.54
N HIS A 228 -4.82 -8.34 -18.75
CA HIS A 228 -4.17 -8.38 -20.06
C HIS A 228 -3.60 -9.78 -20.34
N GLN A 229 -3.57 -10.20 -21.61
CA GLN A 229 -3.14 -11.54 -22.03
C GLN A 229 -1.63 -11.77 -21.89
N GLU A 230 -0.84 -10.69 -21.96
CA GLU A 230 0.61 -10.74 -21.81
C GLU A 230 1.01 -11.21 -20.40
N VAL A 231 1.72 -12.34 -20.34
CA VAL A 231 2.36 -12.83 -19.11
C VAL A 231 3.69 -12.12 -18.91
N LEU A 232 3.77 -11.33 -17.85
CA LEU A 232 4.92 -10.49 -17.54
C LEU A 232 5.82 -11.17 -16.52
N THR A 233 7.07 -10.70 -16.46
CA THR A 233 7.96 -10.99 -15.33
C THR A 233 8.21 -9.73 -14.51
N SER A 234 8.53 -9.85 -13.22
CA SER A 234 8.88 -8.67 -12.41
C SER A 234 10.03 -7.85 -13.01
N LYS A 235 10.98 -8.53 -13.70
CA LYS A 235 12.06 -7.88 -14.44
C LYS A 235 11.52 -7.07 -15.63
N THR A 236 10.60 -7.64 -16.40
CA THR A 236 9.94 -6.93 -17.51
C THR A 236 9.22 -5.68 -17.02
N VAL A 237 8.47 -5.79 -15.92
CA VAL A 237 7.75 -4.66 -15.32
C VAL A 237 8.68 -3.51 -14.96
N VAL A 238 9.72 -3.78 -14.18
CA VAL A 238 10.70 -2.76 -13.75
C VAL A 238 11.46 -2.17 -14.94
N LYS A 239 11.82 -2.98 -15.93
CA LYS A 239 12.50 -2.51 -17.14
C LYS A 239 11.60 -1.60 -17.98
N THR A 240 10.31 -1.93 -18.11
CA THR A 240 9.34 -1.09 -18.82
C THR A 240 9.12 0.24 -18.11
N MET A 241 9.01 0.23 -16.77
CA MET A 241 8.99 1.47 -15.97
C MET A 241 10.22 2.34 -16.25
N GLY A 242 11.42 1.74 -16.20
CA GLY A 242 12.68 2.45 -16.47
C GLY A 242 12.74 3.03 -17.87
N ARG A 243 12.32 2.26 -18.90
CA ARG A 243 12.24 2.74 -20.29
C ARG A 243 11.33 3.96 -20.42
N THR A 244 10.13 3.91 -19.87
CA THR A 244 9.16 5.02 -19.96
C THR A 244 9.62 6.26 -19.18
N MET A 245 10.44 6.09 -18.15
CA MET A 245 11.06 7.21 -17.41
C MET A 245 12.33 7.77 -18.06
N ASN A 246 12.74 7.27 -19.25
CA ASN A 246 14.05 7.56 -19.85
C ASN A 246 15.23 7.18 -18.92
N LYS A 247 15.05 6.13 -18.12
CA LYS A 247 16.02 5.50 -17.19
C LYS A 247 16.17 4.01 -17.52
N SER A 248 16.41 3.69 -18.78
CA SER A 248 16.49 2.31 -19.29
C SER A 248 17.62 1.48 -18.68
N PHE A 249 18.66 2.14 -18.14
CA PHE A 249 19.78 1.52 -17.43
C PHE A 249 19.73 1.82 -15.92
N GLY A 250 19.85 0.78 -15.11
CA GLY A 250 19.91 0.90 -13.66
C GLY A 250 20.52 -0.33 -12.97
N LEU A 251 21.01 -0.15 -11.75
CA LEU A 251 21.59 -1.22 -10.95
C LEU A 251 20.49 -2.18 -10.49
N MET A 252 20.56 -3.44 -10.92
CA MET A 252 19.60 -4.46 -10.50
C MET A 252 20.00 -5.01 -9.14
N ILE A 253 19.16 -4.77 -8.13
CA ILE A 253 19.42 -5.20 -6.76
C ILE A 253 18.44 -6.34 -6.43
N PRO A 254 18.90 -7.59 -6.27
CA PRO A 254 18.07 -8.66 -5.75
C PRO A 254 17.78 -8.38 -4.28
N ILE A 255 16.50 -8.38 -3.91
CA ILE A 255 16.04 -8.25 -2.52
C ILE A 255 15.71 -9.66 -2.02
N PRO A 256 16.51 -10.24 -1.11
CA PRO A 256 16.20 -11.52 -0.48
C PRO A 256 14.80 -11.53 0.15
N LEU A 257 14.04 -12.61 -0.05
CA LEU A 257 12.66 -12.69 0.44
C LEU A 257 12.56 -12.65 1.97
N PHE A 258 13.59 -13.09 2.68
CA PHE A 258 13.61 -13.00 4.15
C PHE A 258 13.61 -11.55 4.64
N LEU A 259 14.26 -10.61 3.92
CA LEU A 259 14.20 -9.18 4.27
C LEU A 259 12.80 -8.61 4.12
N VAL A 260 12.03 -9.07 3.14
CA VAL A 260 10.61 -8.68 2.99
C VAL A 260 9.78 -9.21 4.16
N ARG A 261 10.05 -10.44 4.62
CA ARG A 261 9.38 -11.04 5.78
C ARG A 261 9.73 -10.36 7.10
N LEU A 262 10.98 -9.90 7.26
CA LEU A 262 11.45 -9.18 8.46
C LEU A 262 10.98 -7.72 8.48
N GLY A 263 10.88 -7.06 7.32
CA GLY A 263 10.42 -5.67 7.23
C GLY A 263 8.93 -5.48 7.49
N ALA A 264 8.11 -6.50 7.23
CA ALA A 264 6.66 -6.42 7.38
C ALA A 264 6.18 -6.19 8.83
N PRO A 265 6.67 -6.92 9.86
CA PRO A 265 6.35 -6.62 11.27
C PRO A 265 6.77 -5.21 11.70
N ILE A 266 7.93 -4.73 11.22
CA ILE A 266 8.42 -3.38 11.52
C ILE A 266 7.49 -2.33 10.89
N ALA A 267 7.05 -2.53 9.64
CA ALA A 267 6.11 -1.65 8.98
C ALA A 267 4.72 -1.65 9.64
N GLU A 268 4.25 -2.79 10.15
CA GLU A 268 3.02 -2.90 10.95
C GLU A 268 3.13 -2.19 12.29
N LEU A 269 4.26 -2.33 12.99
CA LEU A 269 4.53 -1.58 14.23
C LEU A 269 4.53 -0.07 13.98
N VAL A 270 5.19 0.38 12.91
CA VAL A 270 5.17 1.78 12.48
C VAL A 270 3.75 2.22 12.12
N TYR A 271 2.91 1.36 11.53
CA TYR A 271 1.50 1.65 11.28
C TYR A 271 0.71 1.85 12.58
N HIS A 272 0.86 0.99 13.58
CA HIS A 272 0.15 1.15 14.86
C HIS A 272 0.50 2.45 15.55
N ILE A 273 1.77 2.89 15.46
CA ILE A 273 2.25 4.13 16.04
C ILE A 273 1.79 5.35 15.22
N THR A 274 1.92 5.28 13.90
CA THR A 274 1.66 6.44 13.04
C THR A 274 0.22 6.55 12.57
N ARG A 275 -0.59 5.48 12.65
CA ARG A 275 -1.91 5.30 11.99
C ARG A 275 -1.89 5.58 10.48
N ASN A 276 -0.72 5.52 9.84
CA ASN A 276 -0.54 5.83 8.42
C ASN A 276 -0.47 4.52 7.65
N ARG A 277 -1.35 4.31 6.65
CA ARG A 277 -1.41 3.09 5.81
C ARG A 277 -0.03 2.43 5.67
N ALA A 278 0.19 1.30 6.34
CA ALA A 278 1.39 0.49 6.11
C ALA A 278 1.39 0.14 4.62
N GLN A 279 2.48 0.42 3.90
CA GLN A 279 2.58 0.03 2.48
C GLN A 279 3.04 -1.42 2.32
N MET A 280 3.47 -2.07 3.41
CA MET A 280 3.94 -3.44 3.44
C MET A 280 3.44 -4.13 4.71
N THR A 281 2.43 -4.99 4.61
CA THR A 281 1.96 -5.85 5.70
C THR A 281 2.49 -7.28 5.54
N ARG A 282 2.41 -8.10 6.58
CA ARG A 282 2.78 -9.53 6.52
C ARG A 282 1.96 -10.24 5.46
N ASP A 283 0.70 -9.86 5.33
CA ASP A 283 -0.21 -10.39 4.32
C ASP A 283 0.26 -10.07 2.90
N LYS A 284 0.63 -8.81 2.65
CA LYS A 284 1.19 -8.39 1.35
C LYS A 284 2.53 -9.06 1.05
N GLY A 285 3.36 -9.24 2.08
CA GLY A 285 4.62 -9.98 1.97
C GLY A 285 4.41 -11.43 1.51
N ARG A 286 3.36 -12.12 1.99
CA ARG A 286 3.00 -13.48 1.53
C ARG A 286 2.59 -13.47 0.06
N GLU A 287 1.73 -12.56 -0.37
CA GLU A 287 1.29 -12.45 -1.78
C GLU A 287 2.45 -12.16 -2.73
N VAL A 288 3.25 -11.14 -2.40
CA VAL A 288 4.37 -10.69 -3.23
C VAL A 288 5.47 -11.75 -3.30
N SER A 289 5.56 -12.65 -2.32
CA SER A 289 6.53 -13.76 -2.34
C SER A 289 6.18 -14.87 -3.33
N GLN A 290 4.93 -14.97 -3.79
CA GLN A 290 4.50 -16.02 -4.72
C GLN A 290 5.05 -15.82 -6.13
N ARG A 291 5.07 -16.93 -6.87
CA ARG A 291 5.71 -17.00 -8.19
C ARG A 291 4.75 -16.85 -9.36
N TYR A 292 3.50 -17.27 -9.23
CA TYR A 292 2.60 -17.40 -10.37
C TYR A 292 1.26 -16.72 -10.07
N TRP A 293 1.14 -15.48 -10.51
CA TRP A 293 -0.09 -14.70 -10.53
C TRP A 293 -0.59 -14.57 -11.96
N VAL A 294 -0.79 -15.71 -12.61
CA VAL A 294 -1.20 -15.80 -14.03
C VAL A 294 -2.65 -16.26 -14.07
N ALA A 295 -3.51 -15.51 -14.76
CA ALA A 295 -4.91 -15.82 -14.95
C ALA A 295 -5.31 -15.64 -16.42
N SER A 296 -6.34 -16.35 -16.86
CA SER A 296 -6.88 -16.27 -18.21
C SER A 296 -8.12 -15.37 -18.23
N ALA A 297 -8.12 -14.40 -19.14
CA ALA A 297 -9.29 -13.57 -19.43
C ALA A 297 -10.14 -14.11 -20.61
N SER A 298 -9.87 -15.34 -21.09
CA SER A 298 -10.54 -15.90 -22.27
C SER A 298 -12.06 -15.96 -22.13
N LYS A 299 -12.57 -16.22 -20.92
CA LYS A 299 -14.01 -16.26 -20.67
C LYS A 299 -14.66 -14.89 -20.88
N ALA A 300 -14.00 -13.80 -20.46
CA ALA A 300 -14.50 -12.44 -20.66
C ALA A 300 -14.56 -12.06 -22.16
N LYS A 301 -13.55 -12.46 -22.92
CA LYS A 301 -13.53 -12.31 -24.38
C LYS A 301 -14.71 -13.06 -25.03
N ASN A 302 -14.93 -14.32 -24.64
CA ASN A 302 -15.93 -15.16 -25.26
C ASN A 302 -17.36 -14.71 -24.91
N ASP A 303 -17.63 -14.34 -23.66
CA ASP A 303 -18.99 -14.06 -23.20
C ASP A 303 -19.47 -12.66 -23.56
N PHE A 304 -18.58 -11.66 -23.57
CA PHE A 304 -18.96 -10.26 -23.81
C PHE A 304 -17.92 -9.44 -24.59
N GLY A 305 -16.98 -10.09 -25.28
CA GLY A 305 -16.06 -9.44 -26.21
C GLY A 305 -14.98 -8.57 -25.58
N TRP A 306 -14.80 -8.62 -24.26
CA TRP A 306 -13.83 -7.74 -23.59
C TRP A 306 -12.40 -8.27 -23.72
N GLU A 307 -11.50 -7.39 -24.12
CA GLU A 307 -10.05 -7.57 -24.07
C GLU A 307 -9.38 -6.28 -23.59
N ALA A 308 -8.27 -6.40 -22.88
CA ALA A 308 -7.47 -5.25 -22.50
C ALA A 308 -6.74 -4.69 -23.73
N GLU A 309 -6.98 -3.42 -24.05
CA GLU A 309 -6.42 -2.73 -25.22
C GLU A 309 -4.93 -2.36 -25.04
N HIS A 310 -4.51 -2.05 -23.80
CA HIS A 310 -3.19 -1.51 -23.52
C HIS A 310 -2.26 -2.59 -22.97
N ASN A 311 -1.21 -2.89 -23.74
CA ASN A 311 -0.04 -3.59 -23.21
C ASN A 311 0.66 -2.76 -22.12
N LEU A 312 1.61 -3.39 -21.42
CA LEU A 312 2.29 -2.76 -20.29
C LEU A 312 2.97 -1.43 -20.68
N LEU A 313 3.62 -1.36 -21.85
CA LEU A 313 4.35 -0.16 -22.26
C LEU A 313 3.39 1.00 -22.51
N ASP A 314 2.28 0.75 -23.20
CA ASP A 314 1.33 1.79 -23.58
C ASP A 314 0.54 2.32 -22.37
N GLY A 315 0.12 1.44 -21.46
CA GLY A 315 -0.46 1.88 -20.20
C GLY A 315 0.54 2.67 -19.33
N MET A 316 1.82 2.27 -19.32
CA MET A 316 2.87 2.96 -18.55
C MET A 316 3.16 4.36 -19.09
N LYS A 317 3.10 4.57 -20.43
CA LYS A 317 3.23 5.89 -21.05
C LYS A 317 2.15 6.86 -20.58
N LYS A 318 0.95 6.38 -20.26
CA LYS A 318 -0.14 7.19 -19.68
C LYS A 318 0.03 7.39 -18.17
N THR A 319 0.49 6.36 -17.47
CA THR A 319 0.63 6.33 -16.01
C THR A 319 1.78 7.21 -15.48
N ILE A 320 2.97 7.10 -16.08
CA ILE A 320 4.20 7.71 -15.55
C ILE A 320 4.19 9.25 -15.56
N PRO A 321 3.70 9.95 -16.59
CA PRO A 321 3.60 11.40 -16.57
C PRO A 321 2.80 11.92 -15.38
N HIS A 322 1.70 11.26 -15.02
CA HIS A 322 0.90 11.62 -13.86
C HIS A 322 1.70 11.47 -12.55
N PHE A 323 2.45 10.36 -12.40
CA PHE A 323 3.33 10.15 -11.24
C PHE A 323 4.45 11.21 -11.16
N MET A 324 5.10 11.52 -12.28
CA MET A 324 6.17 12.51 -12.35
C MET A 324 5.65 13.92 -12.06
N GLY A 325 4.46 14.28 -12.55
CA GLY A 325 3.78 15.54 -12.25
C GLY A 325 3.51 15.68 -10.75
N ARG A 326 3.01 14.62 -10.11
CA ARG A 326 2.81 14.60 -8.66
C ARG A 326 4.12 14.74 -7.88
N LEU A 327 5.19 14.06 -8.31
CA LEU A 327 6.51 14.22 -7.70
C LEU A 327 7.05 15.65 -7.83
N LYS A 328 6.77 16.32 -8.95
CA LYS A 328 7.16 17.72 -9.17
C LYS A 328 6.37 18.66 -8.25
N GLN A 329 5.05 18.51 -8.20
CA GLN A 329 4.20 19.29 -7.29
C GLN A 329 4.63 19.14 -5.82
N LEU A 330 4.92 17.91 -5.38
CA LEU A 330 5.44 17.64 -4.04
C LEU A 330 6.79 18.31 -3.74
N LYS A 331 7.62 18.59 -4.76
CA LYS A 331 8.89 19.32 -4.61
C LYS A 331 8.70 20.84 -4.58
N GLU A 332 7.63 21.34 -5.21
CA GLU A 332 7.34 22.77 -5.38
C GLU A 332 6.47 23.35 -4.26
N MET A 333 5.82 22.51 -3.45
CA MET A 333 5.01 22.96 -2.31
C MET A 333 5.85 23.67 -1.23
N SER A 334 5.24 24.67 -0.58
CA SER A 334 5.91 25.51 0.42
C SER A 334 6.53 24.65 1.52
N LEU A 335 7.85 24.79 1.66
CA LEU A 335 8.60 24.14 2.72
C LEU A 335 8.22 24.83 4.04
N GLU A 336 8.05 24.04 5.10
CA GLU A 336 8.12 24.57 6.46
C GLU A 336 9.39 25.42 6.59
N GLY A 337 9.29 26.55 7.29
CA GLY A 337 10.48 27.32 7.66
C GLY A 337 11.52 26.36 8.24
N GLY A 338 12.76 26.45 7.77
CA GLY A 338 13.81 25.46 8.08
C GLY A 338 13.95 25.18 9.58
N PHE A 339 13.69 26.19 10.40
CA PHE A 339 13.63 26.10 11.86
C PHE A 339 12.53 25.16 12.38
N VAL A 340 11.28 25.33 11.94
CA VAL A 340 10.15 24.48 12.35
C VAL A 340 10.40 23.03 11.94
N PHE A 341 10.97 22.84 10.75
CA PHE A 341 11.30 21.51 10.26
C PHE A 341 12.42 20.87 11.09
N TRP A 342 13.49 21.60 11.38
CA TRP A 342 14.58 21.12 12.26
C TRP A 342 14.10 20.80 13.68
N LEU A 343 13.23 21.64 14.24
CA LEU A 343 12.66 21.43 15.57
C LEU A 343 11.87 20.11 15.65
N LYS A 344 11.14 19.73 14.59
CA LYS A 344 10.45 18.43 14.54
C LYS A 344 11.42 17.25 14.50
N TYR A 345 12.52 17.36 13.75
CA TYR A 345 13.57 16.34 13.73
C TYR A 345 14.20 16.18 15.12
N LEU A 346 14.49 17.30 15.79
CA LEU A 346 15.02 17.32 17.15
C LEU A 346 14.07 16.63 18.12
N VAL A 347 12.79 17.03 18.14
CA VAL A 347 11.78 16.47 19.05
C VAL A 347 11.62 14.96 18.87
N ILE A 348 11.50 14.47 17.63
CA ILE A 348 11.36 13.04 17.36
C ILE A 348 12.64 12.28 17.73
N ALA A 349 13.81 12.83 17.42
CA ALA A 349 15.08 12.23 17.81
C ALA A 349 15.21 12.15 19.33
N SER A 350 14.83 13.18 20.06
CA SER A 350 14.81 13.20 21.52
C SER A 350 13.84 12.18 22.11
N ILE A 351 12.59 12.09 21.61
CA ILE A 351 11.60 11.12 22.12
C ILE A 351 12.12 9.69 21.99
N ILE A 352 12.72 9.34 20.86
CA ILE A 352 13.20 7.98 20.68
C ILE A 352 14.53 7.76 21.41
N GLY A 353 15.36 8.79 21.55
CA GLY A 353 16.50 8.77 22.47
C GLY A 353 16.05 8.40 23.89
N VAL A 354 14.99 9.04 24.40
CA VAL A 354 14.32 8.71 25.67
C VAL A 354 13.89 7.26 25.73
N LEU A 355 13.23 6.77 24.67
CA LEU A 355 12.80 5.38 24.62
C LEU A 355 13.98 4.39 24.71
N ILE A 356 15.06 4.65 23.98
CA ILE A 356 16.27 3.80 23.96
C ILE A 356 16.88 3.75 25.36
N GLU A 357 17.10 4.90 25.98
CA GLU A 357 17.70 4.99 27.31
C GLU A 357 16.84 4.27 28.36
N VAL A 358 15.53 4.47 28.34
CA VAL A 358 14.60 3.79 29.26
C VAL A 358 14.68 2.28 29.05
N THR A 359 14.70 1.80 27.81
CA THR A 359 14.85 0.36 27.54
C THR A 359 16.21 -0.18 27.97
N SER A 360 17.28 0.61 27.80
CA SER A 360 18.62 0.21 28.19
C SER A 360 18.80 0.19 29.71
N ASN A 361 18.18 1.12 30.43
CA ASN A 361 18.17 1.15 31.89
C ASN A 361 17.36 -0.03 32.46
N ILE A 362 16.16 -0.30 31.92
CA ILE A 362 15.35 -1.47 32.30
C ILE A 362 16.10 -2.77 31.99
N GLY A 363 16.79 -2.83 30.85
CA GLY A 363 17.60 -3.97 30.44
C GLY A 363 18.96 -4.08 31.15
N GLN A 364 19.31 -3.11 32.00
CA GLN A 364 20.62 -2.99 32.66
C GLN A 364 21.80 -3.13 31.69
N PHE A 365 21.68 -2.53 30.50
CA PHE A 365 22.68 -2.63 29.45
C PHE A 365 24.00 -1.94 29.84
N TYR A 366 23.96 -0.90 30.66
CA TYR A 366 25.14 -0.18 31.15
C TYR A 366 24.96 0.39 32.55
N THR A 367 26.06 0.76 33.18
CA THR A 367 26.15 1.37 34.51
C THR A 367 26.80 2.75 34.43
N PHE A 368 26.31 3.69 35.25
CA PHE A 368 26.73 5.09 35.26
C PHE A 368 26.86 5.62 36.69
N ASP A 369 27.84 6.50 36.91
CA ASP A 369 28.01 7.22 38.17
C ASP A 369 28.48 8.68 37.92
N PRO A 370 27.72 9.72 38.36
CA PRO A 370 26.41 9.67 39.00
C PRO A 370 25.25 9.55 38.01
N TRP A 371 24.25 8.73 38.37
CA TRP A 371 23.12 8.35 37.50
C TRP A 371 22.24 9.52 36.99
N TRP A 372 22.24 10.67 37.69
CA TRP A 372 21.41 11.82 37.33
C TRP A 372 22.01 12.71 36.22
N LEU A 373 23.33 12.64 35.99
CA LEU A 373 24.02 13.42 34.94
C LEU A 373 23.58 12.98 33.52
N ILE A 374 23.13 11.73 33.40
CA ILE A 374 22.62 11.06 32.19
C ILE A 374 21.41 11.81 31.61
N PHE A 375 20.47 12.19 32.47
CA PHE A 375 19.14 12.63 32.07
C PHE A 375 19.12 14.00 31.37
N VAL A 376 20.18 14.80 31.48
CA VAL A 376 20.18 16.16 30.92
C VAL A 376 21.15 16.26 29.74
N VAL A 377 22.38 15.75 29.91
CA VAL A 377 23.43 15.94 28.92
C VAL A 377 23.28 14.99 27.74
N MET A 378 22.97 13.72 27.99
CA MET A 378 22.88 12.73 26.90
C MET A 378 21.63 12.88 26.06
N PHE A 379 20.45 13.09 26.66
CA PHE A 379 19.21 13.23 25.88
C PHE A 379 19.22 14.47 25.00
N GLY A 380 19.74 15.58 25.53
CA GLY A 380 19.93 16.81 24.77
C GLY A 380 20.94 16.62 23.64
N ALA A 381 22.11 16.06 23.94
CA ALA A 381 23.18 15.89 22.96
C ALA A 381 22.84 14.85 21.88
N PHE A 382 22.32 13.67 22.23
CA PHE A 382 21.94 12.64 21.26
C PHE A 382 20.76 13.07 20.41
N GLY A 383 19.72 13.66 21.02
CA GLY A 383 18.59 14.19 20.27
C GLY A 383 19.02 15.27 19.27
N LEU A 384 19.91 16.17 19.69
CA LEU A 384 20.41 17.26 18.85
C LEU A 384 21.35 16.77 17.75
N MET A 385 22.26 15.86 18.07
CA MET A 385 23.16 15.24 17.10
C MET A 385 22.38 14.43 16.06
N LEU A 386 21.51 13.52 16.49
CA LEU A 386 20.72 12.66 15.60
C LEU A 386 19.69 13.47 14.80
N GLY A 387 19.04 14.46 15.41
CA GLY A 387 18.14 15.38 14.72
C GLY A 387 18.86 16.19 13.64
N THR A 388 20.05 16.70 13.93
CA THR A 388 20.88 17.46 12.99
C THR A 388 21.37 16.58 11.84
N VAL A 389 21.91 15.40 12.14
CA VAL A 389 22.38 14.45 11.13
C VAL A 389 21.24 13.94 10.27
N ALA A 390 20.08 13.61 10.87
CA ALA A 390 18.91 13.22 10.14
C ALA A 390 18.44 14.34 9.20
N MET A 391 18.45 15.60 9.64
CA MET A 391 18.14 16.75 8.79
C MET A 391 19.13 16.87 7.61
N LEU A 392 20.44 16.82 7.88
CA LEU A 392 21.49 16.95 6.85
C LEU A 392 21.44 15.80 5.84
N THR A 393 21.17 14.59 6.31
CA THR A 393 21.14 13.37 5.49
C THR A 393 19.75 13.04 4.94
N ARG A 394 18.72 13.87 5.18
CA ARG A 394 17.32 13.57 4.81
C ARG A 394 17.10 13.20 3.34
N LYS A 395 17.95 13.70 2.44
CA LYS A 395 17.89 13.43 0.99
C LYS A 395 18.83 12.30 0.54
N ALA A 396 19.70 11.81 1.42
CA ALA A 396 20.65 10.73 1.11
C ALA A 396 19.94 9.38 0.98
N SER A 397 20.63 8.38 0.41
CA SER A 397 20.12 7.02 0.36
C SER A 397 20.15 6.37 1.76
N SER A 398 19.30 5.37 1.99
CA SER A 398 19.29 4.61 3.25
C SER A 398 20.66 3.99 3.56
N LEU A 399 21.40 3.54 2.53
CA LEU A 399 22.75 3.02 2.70
C LEU A 399 23.72 4.08 3.23
N ILE A 400 23.68 5.30 2.68
CA ILE A 400 24.53 6.40 3.15
C ILE A 400 24.13 6.81 4.57
N GLN A 401 22.84 6.92 4.84
CA GLN A 401 22.33 7.23 6.18
C GLN A 401 22.75 6.18 7.21
N PHE A 402 22.70 4.91 6.83
CA PHE A 402 23.17 3.80 7.65
C PHE A 402 24.66 3.95 7.96
N ILE A 403 25.51 4.13 6.93
CA ILE A 403 26.95 4.30 7.08
C ILE A 403 27.26 5.50 7.99
N VAL A 404 26.64 6.65 7.74
CA VAL A 404 26.85 7.86 8.56
C VAL A 404 26.45 7.62 10.01
N GLY A 405 25.28 7.03 10.27
CA GLY A 405 24.86 6.72 11.63
C GLY A 405 25.74 5.70 12.33
N THR A 406 26.23 4.69 11.60
CA THR A 406 27.15 3.68 12.11
C THR A 406 28.50 4.26 12.48
N VAL A 407 29.05 5.14 11.63
CA VAL A 407 30.32 5.83 11.94
C VAL A 407 30.16 6.74 13.15
N LEU A 408 29.05 7.47 13.26
CA LEU A 408 28.83 8.40 14.38
C LEU A 408 28.64 7.66 15.71
N ALA A 409 27.79 6.63 15.75
CA ALA A 409 27.56 5.87 16.98
C ALA A 409 28.80 5.04 17.37
N GLY A 410 29.51 4.45 16.41
CA GLY A 410 30.79 3.78 16.68
C GLY A 410 31.89 4.74 17.14
N GLY A 411 31.93 5.96 16.58
CA GLY A 411 32.87 7.01 17.00
C GLY A 411 32.62 7.48 18.43
N MET A 412 31.35 7.64 18.83
CA MET A 412 30.98 7.99 20.21
C MET A 412 31.42 6.93 21.22
N GLU A 413 31.34 5.65 20.86
CA GLU A 413 31.84 4.55 21.69
C GLU A 413 33.36 4.67 21.93
N ILE A 414 34.12 4.92 20.85
CA ILE A 414 35.58 5.08 20.92
C ILE A 414 35.93 6.31 21.76
N VAL A 415 35.23 7.43 21.55
CA VAL A 415 35.46 8.66 22.34
C VAL A 415 35.11 8.44 23.81
N ASN A 416 34.09 7.66 24.12
CA ASN A 416 33.76 7.31 25.50
C ASN A 416 34.88 6.49 26.17
N ASP A 417 35.34 5.44 25.49
CA ASP A 417 36.42 4.58 26.01
C ASP A 417 37.75 5.35 26.21
N VAL A 418 38.02 6.36 25.38
CA VAL A 418 39.28 7.12 25.37
C VAL A 418 39.24 8.40 26.23
N TYR A 419 38.12 9.12 26.27
CA TYR A 419 38.05 10.47 26.84
C TYR A 419 36.95 10.68 27.88
N LEU A 420 35.88 9.88 27.86
CA LEU A 420 34.73 10.06 28.74
C LEU A 420 34.47 8.76 29.53
N HIS A 421 35.15 8.57 30.66
CA HIS A 421 34.99 7.38 31.51
C HIS A 421 33.70 7.39 32.36
N LEU A 422 32.63 7.99 31.86
CA LEU A 422 31.40 8.29 32.61
C LEU A 422 30.39 7.15 32.58
N TRP A 423 30.56 6.16 31.69
CA TRP A 423 29.71 4.98 31.61
C TRP A 423 30.48 3.73 31.22
N THR A 424 30.05 2.58 31.72
CA THR A 424 30.58 1.25 31.37
C THR A 424 29.45 0.29 31.07
N PHE A 425 29.60 -0.52 30.03
CA PHE A 425 28.61 -1.55 29.72
C PHE A 425 28.59 -2.65 30.78
N ALA A 426 27.38 -3.13 31.08
CA ALA A 426 27.22 -4.23 32.02
C ALA A 426 27.95 -5.48 31.50
N PRO A 427 28.54 -6.31 32.39
CA PRO A 427 29.23 -7.54 32.00
C PRO A 427 28.34 -8.51 31.21
N GLU A 428 27.03 -8.46 31.45
CA GLU A 428 26.00 -9.31 30.84
C GLU A 428 25.24 -8.59 29.71
N TRP A 429 25.98 -7.93 28.81
CA TRP A 429 25.38 -7.29 27.64
C TRP A 429 24.47 -8.27 26.88
N PRO A 430 23.29 -7.84 26.38
CA PRO A 430 22.38 -8.71 25.64
C PRO A 430 23.12 -9.47 24.53
N PHE A 431 22.83 -10.77 24.43
CA PHE A 431 23.47 -11.73 23.53
C PHE A 431 24.91 -12.14 23.90
N GLY A 432 25.42 -11.80 25.08
CA GLY A 432 26.72 -12.29 25.58
C GLY A 432 27.93 -11.72 24.83
N ILE A 433 27.76 -10.56 24.17
CA ILE A 433 28.82 -9.94 23.37
C ILE A 433 29.75 -9.15 24.30
N THR A 434 30.91 -9.73 24.61
CA THR A 434 31.92 -9.11 25.48
C THR A 434 32.98 -8.30 24.73
N ASN A 435 33.14 -8.54 23.41
CA ASN A 435 34.15 -7.86 22.60
C ASN A 435 33.76 -6.39 22.31
N PRO A 436 34.58 -5.39 22.72
CA PRO A 436 34.28 -3.97 22.53
C PRO A 436 34.06 -3.55 21.06
N TRP A 437 34.82 -4.12 20.13
CA TRP A 437 34.68 -3.83 18.70
C TRP A 437 33.37 -4.35 18.13
N VAL A 438 32.95 -5.55 18.55
CA VAL A 438 31.68 -6.15 18.12
C VAL A 438 30.51 -5.34 18.68
N ARG A 439 30.58 -4.87 19.94
CA ARG A 439 29.57 -3.97 20.52
C ARG A 439 29.47 -2.64 19.76
N SER A 440 30.61 -2.01 19.47
CA SER A 440 30.69 -0.78 18.68
C SER A 440 29.98 -0.90 17.33
N ILE A 441 30.19 -2.04 16.65
CA ILE A 441 29.54 -2.32 15.37
C ILE A 441 28.03 -2.49 15.54
N VAL A 442 27.57 -3.22 16.56
CA VAL A 442 26.14 -3.43 16.83
C VAL A 442 25.43 -2.11 17.17
N LEU A 443 26.02 -1.29 18.04
CA LEU A 443 25.51 0.05 18.38
C LEU A 443 25.53 0.98 17.16
N GLY A 444 26.60 0.91 16.36
CA GLY A 444 26.70 1.59 15.08
C GLY A 444 25.56 1.23 14.14
N MET A 445 25.26 -0.06 13.97
CA MET A 445 24.16 -0.52 13.12
C MET A 445 22.80 -0.03 13.66
N ALA A 446 22.59 -0.06 14.98
CA ALA A 446 21.39 0.47 15.61
C ALA A 446 21.22 1.98 15.38
N GLY A 447 22.28 2.77 15.55
CA GLY A 447 22.28 4.22 15.28
C GLY A 447 22.06 4.58 13.80
N GLY A 448 22.61 3.78 12.88
CA GLY A 448 22.35 3.89 11.44
C GLY A 448 20.88 3.66 11.10
N ILE A 449 20.27 2.60 11.65
CA ILE A 449 18.84 2.30 11.50
C ILE A 449 18.00 3.43 12.09
N PHE A 450 18.44 4.02 13.19
CA PHE A 450 17.73 5.08 13.88
C PHE A 450 17.55 6.34 13.02
N ILE A 451 18.62 6.82 12.38
CA ILE A 451 18.56 7.97 11.47
C ILE A 451 17.59 7.71 10.31
N ILE A 452 17.58 6.49 9.78
CA ILE A 452 16.65 6.07 8.73
C ILE A 452 15.20 6.12 9.25
N LEU A 453 14.96 5.64 10.47
CA LEU A 453 13.64 5.63 11.09
C LEU A 453 13.10 7.06 11.29
N VAL A 454 13.90 7.96 11.89
CA VAL A 454 13.53 9.37 12.09
C VAL A 454 13.20 10.04 10.74
N ASN A 455 14.04 9.83 9.73
CA ASN A 455 13.79 10.35 8.38
C ASN A 455 12.48 9.84 7.79
N ASN A 456 12.18 8.55 7.93
CA ASN A 456 10.94 7.97 7.43
C ASN A 456 9.71 8.49 8.16
N ILE A 457 9.78 8.65 9.49
CA ILE A 457 8.70 9.25 10.28
C ILE A 457 8.46 10.70 9.82
N MET A 458 9.52 11.49 9.64
CA MET A 458 9.41 12.87 9.18
C MET A 458 8.84 12.99 7.77
N ILE A 459 9.25 12.12 6.84
CA ILE A 459 8.66 12.03 5.49
C ILE A 459 7.17 11.66 5.59
N SER A 460 6.81 10.77 6.50
CA SER A 460 5.43 10.32 6.74
C SER A 460 4.54 11.45 7.27
N LEU A 461 5.05 12.24 8.23
CA LEU A 461 4.39 13.42 8.78
C LEU A 461 4.26 14.53 7.73
N TYR A 462 5.30 14.76 6.94
CA TYR A 462 5.26 15.70 5.82
C TYR A 462 4.17 15.28 4.81
N LYS A 463 4.14 14.02 4.40
CA LYS A 463 3.08 13.46 3.53
C LYS A 463 1.67 13.56 4.12
N ARG A 464 1.53 13.53 5.45
CA ARG A 464 0.23 13.77 6.11
C ARG A 464 -0.19 15.22 6.01
N ARG A 465 0.70 16.16 6.30
CA ARG A 465 0.42 17.57 6.10
C ARG A 465 0.00 17.84 4.66
N LEU A 466 0.65 17.20 3.69
CA LEU A 466 0.30 17.29 2.27
C LEU A 466 -1.10 16.73 1.91
N LYS A 467 -1.70 15.90 2.77
CA LYS A 467 -3.09 15.41 2.60
C LYS A 467 -4.13 16.28 3.29
N VAL A 468 -3.69 17.04 4.30
CA VAL A 468 -4.56 17.86 5.18
C VAL A 468 -4.46 19.34 4.81
N GLY A 469 -3.52 19.69 3.91
CA GLY A 469 -3.33 21.03 3.37
C GLY A 469 -4.35 21.37 2.31
#